data_AF-A0AA43KVI5-F1
#
_entry.id   AF-A0AA43KVI5-F1
#
_cell.length_a   1.000
_cell.length_b   1.000
_cell.length_c   1.000
_cell.angle_alpha   90.00
_cell.angle_beta   90.00
_cell.angle_gamma   90.00
#
_symmetry.space_group_name_H-M   'P 1'
#
loop_
_entity.id
_entity.type
_entity.pdbx_description
1 polymer ?
#
loop_
_entity_poly.entity_id
_entity_poly.type
_entity_poly.pdbx_seq_one_letter_code
_entity_poly.pdbx_strand_id
1 'polypeptide(L)'
;MSIKKATAILFAFLFTLSAYSQDIFYGVINSKGEEVIPFGKYHYIFPSECGKTYPVRNVNDLYGAIDFSGNEVIPFEYTSSPFFYRNYLM
;
A
#
# COMPACT_ATOMS: atom_id res chain seq x y z
N MET A 1 30.68 -11.07 5.23
CA MET A 1 29.62 -10.93 4.21
C MET A 1 28.35 -10.50 4.92
N SER A 2 28.05 -9.20 4.91
CA SER A 2 26.99 -8.62 5.75
C SER A 2 25.61 -9.09 5.31
N ILE A 3 24.91 -9.76 6.23
CA ILE A 3 23.48 -9.99 6.15
C ILE A 3 22.82 -8.61 6.13
N LYS A 4 22.27 -8.21 4.98
CA LYS A 4 21.47 -6.98 4.86
C LYS A 4 20.30 -7.15 5.82
N LYS A 5 20.26 -6.33 6.88
CA LYS A 5 19.15 -6.28 7.83
C LYS A 5 17.88 -6.08 7.00
N ALA A 6 17.02 -7.10 6.98
CA ALA A 6 15.68 -6.96 6.43
C ALA A 6 15.00 -5.91 7.31
N THR A 7 14.77 -4.72 6.77
CA THR A 7 13.96 -3.70 7.42
C THR A 7 12.60 -4.34 7.63
N ALA A 8 12.20 -4.59 8.88
CA ALA A 8 10.88 -5.09 9.19
C ALA A 8 9.88 -3.99 8.81
N ILE A 9 9.24 -4.16 7.65
CA ILE A 9 8.13 -3.32 7.22
C ILE A 9 6.89 -3.92 7.87
N LEU A 10 6.30 -3.20 8.82
CA LEU A 10 5.10 -3.63 9.51
C LEU A 10 3.90 -2.94 8.86
N PHE A 11 2.98 -3.74 8.32
CA PHE A 11 1.69 -3.26 7.87
C PHE A 11 0.81 -3.04 9.11
N ALA A 12 0.49 -1.78 9.38
CA ALA A 12 -0.40 -1.41 10.45
C ALA A 12 -1.73 -0.94 9.85
N PHE A 13 -2.81 -1.07 10.61
CA PHE A 13 -4.17 -0.76 10.19
C PHE A 13 -4.75 0.23 11.19
N LEU A 14 -5.39 1.30 10.69
CA LEU A 14 -6.13 2.23 11.53
C LEU A 14 -7.62 2.06 11.24
N PHE A 15 -8.38 1.70 12.27
CA PHE A 15 -9.83 1.58 12.20
C PHE A 15 -10.47 2.86 12.74
N THR A 16 -11.21 3.59 11.90
CA THR A 16 -11.97 4.76 12.36
C THR A 16 -13.46 4.43 12.42
N LEU A 17 -14.01 4.34 13.64
CA LEU A 17 -15.46 4.24 13.89
C LEU A 17 -16.06 5.66 13.81
N SER A 18 -16.31 6.15 12.59
CA SER A 18 -17.16 7.34 12.43
C SER A 18 -18.60 6.88 12.18
N ALA A 19 -19.59 7.58 12.72
CA ALA A 19 -21.00 7.17 12.75
C ALA A 19 -21.68 7.00 11.36
N TYR A 20 -20.93 7.09 10.26
CA TYR A 20 -21.47 7.08 8.90
C TYR A 20 -20.65 6.31 7.85
N SER A 21 -19.48 5.74 8.18
CA SER A 21 -18.69 4.90 7.27
C SER A 21 -17.66 4.06 8.03
N GLN A 22 -17.54 2.77 7.70
CA GLN A 22 -16.43 1.92 8.16
C GLN A 22 -15.26 2.02 7.17
N ASP A 23 -14.62 3.18 7.12
CA ASP A 23 -13.42 3.32 6.30
C ASP A 23 -12.21 2.75 7.03
N ILE A 24 -11.54 1.79 6.38
CA ILE A 24 -10.30 1.18 6.84
C ILE A 24 -9.18 1.75 6.00
N PHE A 25 -8.20 2.35 6.66
CA PHE A 25 -7.03 2.90 5.99
C PHE A 25 -5.77 2.13 6.33
N TYR A 26 -4.94 1.98 5.32
CA TYR A 26 -3.68 1.27 5.38
C TYR A 26 -2.54 2.27 5.34
N GLY A 27 -1.55 2.02 6.19
CA GLY A 27 -0.30 2.75 6.24
C GLY A 27 0.86 1.78 6.40
N VAL A 28 2.06 2.30 6.24
CA VAL A 28 3.29 1.53 6.46
C VAL A 28 4.10 2.25 7.51
N ILE A 29 4.48 1.53 8.56
CA ILE A 29 5.38 2.02 9.59
C ILE A 29 6.72 1.29 9.52
N ASN A 30 7.78 1.97 9.91
CA ASN A 30 9.09 1.35 10.06
C ASN A 30 9.19 0.59 11.39
N SER A 31 10.33 -0.09 11.61
CA SER A 31 10.57 -0.86 12.84
C SER A 31 10.65 -0.01 14.11
N LYS A 32 10.70 1.32 14.02
CA LYS A 32 10.64 2.24 15.15
C LYS A 32 9.21 2.72 15.45
N GLY A 33 8.23 2.30 14.65
CA GLY A 33 6.85 2.78 14.74
C GLY A 33 6.60 4.13 14.07
N GLU A 34 7.55 4.64 13.29
CA GLU A 34 7.38 5.90 12.55
C GLU A 34 6.66 5.64 11.22
N GLU A 35 5.74 6.53 10.84
CA GLU A 35 5.03 6.46 9.56
C GLU A 35 5.98 6.67 8.38
N VAL A 36 5.94 5.72 7.43
CA VAL A 36 6.61 5.79 6.13
C VAL A 36 5.58 6.10 5.04
N ILE A 37 4.43 5.42 5.09
CA ILE A 37 3.27 5.72 4.25
C ILE A 37 2.13 6.10 5.19
N PRO A 38 1.58 7.34 5.12
CA PRO A 38 0.58 7.82 6.05
C PRO A 38 -0.74 7.05 5.97
N PHE A 39 -1.39 6.91 7.13
CA PHE A 39 -2.78 6.47 7.19
C PHE A 39 -3.72 7.54 6.60
N GLY A 40 -4.91 7.11 6.14
CA GLY A 40 -5.93 8.00 5.60
C GLY A 40 -5.87 8.24 4.08
N LYS A 41 -4.82 7.75 3.40
CA LYS A 41 -4.64 7.95 1.95
C LYS A 41 -5.06 6.76 1.08
N TYR A 42 -4.99 5.56 1.63
CA TYR A 42 -5.20 4.32 0.89
C TYR A 42 -6.16 3.40 1.64
N HIS A 43 -7.17 2.91 0.93
CA HIS A 43 -8.06 1.85 1.41
C HIS A 43 -7.40 0.48 1.40
N TYR A 44 -6.33 0.31 0.63
CA TYR A 44 -5.54 -0.92 0.63
C TYR A 44 -4.12 -0.70 0.13
N ILE A 45 -3.14 -1.34 0.78
CA ILE A 45 -1.76 -1.45 0.31
C ILE A 45 -1.46 -2.94 0.17
N PHE A 46 -1.26 -3.40 -1.06
CA PHE A 46 -0.99 -4.81 -1.33
C PHE A 46 0.49 -5.12 -1.04
N PRO A 47 0.80 -6.22 -0.33
CA PRO A 47 2.17 -6.70 -0.20
C PRO A 47 2.78 -6.92 -1.59
N SER A 48 3.98 -6.40 -1.80
CA SER A 48 4.70 -6.61 -3.06
C SER A 48 5.46 -7.93 -2.98
N GLU A 49 5.05 -8.92 -3.78
CA GLU A 49 5.77 -10.20 -3.91
C GLU A 49 6.97 -10.08 -4.87
N CYS A 50 6.92 -9.14 -5.82
CA CYS A 50 7.94 -8.93 -6.84
C CYS A 50 8.03 -7.44 -7.22
N GLY A 51 8.99 -6.70 -6.64
CA GLY A 51 9.29 -5.32 -7.07
C GLY A 51 9.74 -4.37 -5.96
N LYS A 52 9.94 -3.10 -6.33
CA LYS A 52 10.25 -1.97 -5.42
C LYS A 52 9.03 -1.06 -5.19
N THR A 53 7.83 -1.57 -5.48
CA THR A 53 6.58 -0.80 -5.46
C THR A 53 5.48 -1.58 -4.77
N TYR A 54 4.59 -0.86 -4.10
CA TYR A 54 3.32 -1.39 -3.59
C TYR A 54 2.19 -1.06 -4.56
N PRO A 55 1.45 -2.06 -5.06
CA PRO A 55 0.12 -1.84 -5.59
C PRO A 55 -0.76 -1.26 -4.49
N VAL A 56 -1.60 -0.29 -4.83
CA VAL A 56 -2.44 0.41 -3.86
C VAL A 56 -3.81 0.74 -4.44
N ARG A 57 -4.82 0.76 -3.56
CA ARG A 57 -6.15 1.31 -3.84
C ARG A 57 -6.34 2.57 -3.02
N ASN A 58 -6.58 3.71 -3.67
CA ASN A 58 -6.80 4.98 -2.99
C ASN A 58 -8.24 5.11 -2.45
N VAL A 59 -8.52 6.25 -1.82
CA VAL A 59 -9.84 6.55 -1.23
C VAL A 59 -10.98 6.70 -2.26
N ASN A 60 -10.63 6.86 -3.54
CA ASN A 60 -11.59 6.96 -4.65
C ASN A 60 -11.80 5.60 -5.35
N ASP A 61 -11.35 4.50 -4.74
CA ASP A 61 -11.38 3.14 -5.29
C ASP A 61 -10.66 2.97 -6.65
N LEU A 62 -9.69 3.85 -6.92
CA LEU A 62 -8.79 3.73 -8.06
C LEU A 62 -7.50 3.04 -7.65
N TYR A 63 -6.98 2.22 -8.55
CA TYR A 63 -5.75 1.46 -8.40
C TYR A 63 -4.58 2.20 -9.05
N GLY A 64 -3.44 2.14 -8.38
CA GLY A 64 -2.16 2.65 -8.85
C GLY A 64 -1.02 1.90 -8.16
N ALA A 65 0.17 2.47 -8.18
CA ALA A 65 1.31 1.94 -7.44
C ALA A 65 2.16 3.06 -6.86
N ILE A 66 2.65 2.84 -5.66
CA ILE A 66 3.60 3.73 -4.98
C ILE A 66 4.92 3.01 -4.75
N ASP A 67 6.02 3.76 -4.62
CA ASP A 67 7.28 3.21 -4.12
C ASP A 67 7.24 2.99 -2.60
N PHE A 68 8.32 2.44 -2.04
CA PHE A 68 8.43 2.19 -0.59
C PHE A 68 8.56 3.46 0.27
N SER A 69 8.67 4.63 -0.36
CA SER A 69 8.65 5.94 0.28
C SER A 69 7.28 6.64 0.13
N GLY A 70 6.30 5.99 -0.52
CA GLY A 70 4.97 6.53 -0.73
C GLY A 70 4.82 7.46 -1.93
N ASN A 71 5.83 7.55 -2.81
CA ASN A 71 5.73 8.35 -4.04
C ASN A 71 4.95 7.57 -5.09
N GLU A 72 4.10 8.27 -5.84
CA GLU A 72 3.36 7.68 -6.96
C GLU A 72 4.32 7.23 -8.08
N VAL A 73 4.15 5.99 -8.53
CA VAL A 73 4.90 5.38 -9.65
C VAL A 73 3.96 5.03 -10.80
N ILE A 74 2.76 4.54 -10.48
CA ILE A 74 1.67 4.31 -11.45
C ILE A 74 0.47 5.15 -10.99
N PRO A 75 -0.09 6.01 -11.86
CA PRO A 75 -1.21 6.89 -11.51
C PRO A 75 -2.46 6.12 -11.14
N PHE A 76 -3.30 6.75 -10.31
CA PHE A 76 -4.58 6.20 -9.85
C PHE A 76 -5.69 6.44 -10.86
N GLU A 77 -5.69 5.71 -11.97
CA GLU A 77 -6.68 5.86 -13.06
C GLU A 77 -7.44 4.56 -13.38
N TYR A 78 -7.09 3.46 -12.72
CA TYR A 78 -7.66 2.14 -13.00
C TYR A 78 -8.75 1.78 -11.98
N THR A 79 -9.93 1.37 -12.43
CA THR A 79 -11.02 0.90 -11.53
C THR A 79 -10.89 -0.58 -11.16
N SER A 80 -10.01 -1.32 -11.83
CA SER A 80 -9.63 -2.69 -11.51
C SER A 80 -8.10 -2.78 -11.37
N SER A 81 -7.60 -3.57 -10.42
CA SER A 81 -6.15 -3.64 -10.19
C SER A 81 -5.45 -4.20 -11.44
N PRO A 82 -4.54 -3.45 -12.08
CA PRO A 82 -3.80 -3.94 -13.24
C PRO A 82 -2.92 -5.16 -12.88
N PHE A 83 -2.60 -5.34 -11.59
CA PHE A 83 -1.80 -6.44 -11.08
C PHE A 83 -2.55 -7.78 -11.09
N PHE A 84 -3.88 -7.81 -11.05
CA PHE A 84 -4.64 -9.07 -11.18
C PHE A 84 -4.60 -9.62 -12.61
N TYR A 85 -4.49 -8.75 -13.64
CA TYR A 85 -4.44 -9.21 -15.04
C TYR A 85 -3.08 -9.79 -15.44
N ARG A 86 -1.99 -9.43 -14.74
CA ARG A 86 -0.64 -9.95 -15.04
C ARG A 86 -0.44 -11.42 -14.63
N ASN A 87 -1.30 -11.96 -13.76
CA ASN A 87 -1.29 -13.38 -13.38
C ASN A 87 -2.23 -14.26 -14.22
N TYR A 88 -3.00 -13.67 -15.14
CA TYR A 88 -3.88 -14.41 -16.08
C TYR A 88 -3.37 -14.41 -17.53
N LEU A 89 -2.20 -13.82 -17.80
CA LEU A 89 -1.58 -13.75 -19.13
C LEU A 89 -0.12 -14.26 -19.13
N MET A 90 0.19 -15.28 -18.31
CA MET A 90 1.39 -16.11 -18.50
C MET A 90 1.02 -17.44 -19.13
#